data_AF-A0A3D5NG52-F1
#
_entry.id   AF-A0A3D5NG52-F1
#
_cell.length_a   1.000
_cell.length_b   1.000
_cell.length_c   1.000
_cell.angle_alpha   90.00
_cell.angle_beta   90.00
_cell.angle_gamma   90.00
#
_symmetry.space_group_name_H-M   'P 1'
#
loop_
_entity.id
_entity.type
_entity.pdbx_description
1 polymer ?
#
loop_
_entity_poly.entity_id
_entity_poly.type
_entity_poly.pdbx_seq_one_letter_code
_entity_poly.pdbx_strand_id
1 'polypeptide(L)'
;LENQLDEVSMGKLAWKDVLKDFWSSFKGNVDEAKELKITEVLDALQVMLENYLFPTREDGKDPHKCPKCEDGQLSLKLGKFGAFLGCSNYPECNFTRPLVANENGSDSELDAGPKVLGVDKETGKE
;
A
#
# COMPACT_ATOMS: atom_id res chain seq x y z
N LEU A 1 0.65 -4.81 29.87
CA LEU A 1 0.08 -6.17 29.83
C LEU A 1 1.05 -7.18 30.42
N GLU A 2 2.28 -7.29 29.90
CA GLU A 2 3.32 -8.22 30.42
C GLU A 2 3.46 -8.24 31.95
N ASN A 3 3.69 -7.09 32.59
CA ASN A 3 3.81 -7.03 34.06
C ASN A 3 2.58 -7.55 34.82
N GLN A 4 1.36 -7.45 34.25
CA GLN A 4 0.15 -8.00 34.87
C GLN A 4 0.06 -9.52 34.70
N LEU A 5 0.57 -10.06 33.59
CA LEU A 5 0.64 -11.49 33.32
C LEU A 5 1.65 -12.19 34.26
N ASP A 6 2.76 -11.51 34.58
CA ASP A 6 3.72 -11.99 35.56
C ASP A 6 3.10 -12.08 36.97
N GLU A 7 2.37 -11.04 37.39
CA GLU A 7 1.71 -11.01 38.70
C GLU A 7 0.57 -12.04 38.82
N VAL A 8 -0.13 -12.35 37.72
CA VAL A 8 -1.06 -13.48 37.64
C VAL A 8 -0.33 -14.82 37.80
N SER A 9 0.82 -14.98 37.14
CA SER A 9 1.63 -16.20 37.22
C SER A 9 2.20 -16.43 38.63
N MET A 10 2.47 -15.34 39.36
CA MET A 10 2.85 -15.36 40.78
C MET A 10 1.66 -15.58 41.74
N GLY A 11 0.43 -15.69 41.22
CA GLY A 11 -0.80 -15.86 42.00
C GLY A 11 -1.26 -14.62 42.77
N LYS A 12 -0.67 -13.44 42.47
CA LYS A 12 -0.99 -12.17 43.15
C LYS A 12 -2.20 -11.45 42.54
N LEU A 13 -2.54 -11.77 41.29
CA LEU A 13 -3.69 -11.23 40.59
C LEU A 13 -4.59 -12.35 40.06
N ALA A 14 -5.90 -12.11 40.08
CA ALA A 14 -6.86 -13.00 39.46
C ALA A 14 -6.87 -12.80 37.94
N TRP A 15 -6.52 -13.84 37.19
CA TRP A 15 -6.45 -13.81 35.72
C TRP A 15 -7.77 -13.36 35.06
N LYS A 16 -8.92 -13.70 35.67
CA LYS A 16 -10.25 -13.33 35.16
C LYS A 16 -10.46 -11.82 35.16
N ASP A 17 -9.97 -11.12 36.18
CA ASP A 17 -10.11 -9.67 36.30
C ASP A 17 -9.23 -8.98 35.26
N VAL A 18 -7.98 -9.44 35.10
CA VAL A 18 -7.06 -8.93 34.07
C VAL A 18 -7.63 -9.11 32.66
N LEU A 19 -8.22 -10.27 32.35
CA LEU A 19 -8.84 -10.50 31.04
C LEU A 19 -10.09 -9.64 30.83
N LYS A 20 -10.90 -9.43 31.87
CA LYS A 20 -12.10 -8.60 31.77
C LYS A 20 -11.75 -7.15 31.49
N ASP A 21 -10.75 -6.61 32.18
CA ASP A 21 -10.29 -5.23 32.02
C ASP A 21 -9.65 -5.02 30.64
N PHE A 22 -8.81 -5.98 30.20
CA PHE A 22 -8.26 -5.98 28.85
C PHE A 22 -9.38 -6.02 27.80
N TRP A 23 -10.31 -6.97 27.93
CA TRP A 23 -11.38 -7.16 26.95
C TRP A 23 -12.30 -5.96 26.85
N SER A 24 -12.64 -5.30 27.96
CA SER A 24 -13.47 -4.10 27.95
C SER A 24 -12.82 -2.96 27.15
N SER A 25 -11.53 -2.74 27.36
CA SER A 25 -10.77 -1.69 26.66
C SER A 25 -10.57 -2.05 25.19
N PHE A 26 -10.17 -3.30 24.92
CA PHE A 26 -9.95 -3.81 23.56
C PHE A 26 -11.23 -3.77 22.72
N LYS A 27 -12.35 -4.24 23.27
CA LYS A 27 -13.64 -4.23 22.58
C LYS A 27 -14.07 -2.81 22.21
N GLY A 28 -13.88 -1.84 23.11
CA GLY A 28 -14.15 -0.43 22.82
C GLY A 28 -13.38 0.08 21.61
N ASN A 29 -12.06 -0.17 21.58
CA ASN A 29 -11.21 0.22 20.45
C ASN A 29 -11.58 -0.49 19.15
N VAL A 30 -11.97 -1.77 19.20
CA VAL A 30 -12.42 -2.52 18.02
C VAL A 30 -13.76 -2.02 17.50
N ASP A 31 -14.71 -1.75 18.39
CA ASP A 31 -16.02 -1.21 18.04
C ASP A 31 -15.86 0.16 17.35
N GLU A 32 -14.96 1.02 17.86
CA GLU A 32 -14.64 2.30 17.23
C GLU A 32 -13.97 2.13 15.86
N ALA A 33 -12.96 1.26 15.77
CA ALA A 33 -12.22 1.05 14.53
C ALA A 33 -13.06 0.38 13.44
N LYS A 34 -14.06 -0.44 13.81
CA LYS A 34 -14.94 -1.14 12.87
C LYS A 34 -15.83 -0.19 12.07
N GLU A 35 -16.14 0.98 12.61
CA GLU A 35 -16.98 1.97 11.93
C GLU A 35 -16.22 2.70 10.79
N LEU A 36 -14.89 2.62 10.77
CA LEU A 36 -14.09 3.23 9.71
C LEU A 36 -14.19 2.42 8.41
N LYS A 37 -14.50 3.10 7.31
CA LYS A 37 -14.50 2.46 5.99
C LYS A 37 -13.07 2.39 5.47
N ILE A 38 -12.74 1.26 4.84
CA ILE A 38 -11.43 1.07 4.19
C ILE A 38 -11.13 2.20 3.19
N THR A 39 -12.14 2.70 2.48
CA THR A 39 -12.01 3.86 1.57
C THR A 39 -11.51 5.12 2.28
N GLU A 40 -12.02 5.42 3.47
CA GLU A 40 -11.60 6.63 4.22
C GLU A 40 -10.14 6.52 4.65
N VAL A 41 -9.70 5.32 5.02
CA VAL A 41 -8.29 5.06 5.35
C VAL A 41 -7.40 5.21 4.11
N LEU A 42 -7.83 4.68 2.96
CA LEU A 42 -7.09 4.81 1.70
C LEU A 42 -6.99 6.26 1.23
N ASP A 43 -8.06 7.03 1.34
CA ASP A 43 -8.07 8.46 0.98
C ASP A 43 -7.13 9.26 1.89
N ALA A 44 -7.18 9.01 3.22
CA ALA A 44 -6.28 9.64 4.17
C ALA A 44 -4.80 9.29 3.91
N LEU A 45 -4.52 8.02 3.59
CA LEU A 45 -3.17 7.58 3.21
C LEU A 45 -2.70 8.23 1.90
N GLN A 46 -3.58 8.37 0.92
CA GLN A 46 -3.25 9.00 -0.35
C GLN A 46 -2.83 10.46 -0.14
N VAL A 47 -3.55 11.21 0.70
CA VAL A 47 -3.20 12.58 1.06
C VAL A 47 -1.86 12.64 1.80
N MET A 48 -1.67 11.79 2.82
CA MET A 48 -0.43 11.79 3.61
C MET A 48 0.80 11.41 2.79
N LEU A 49 0.63 10.56 1.78
CA LEU A 49 1.71 10.03 0.95
C LEU A 49 1.76 10.64 -0.44
N GLU A 50 1.05 11.75 -0.69
CA GLU A 50 0.84 12.27 -2.05
C GLU A 50 2.15 12.49 -2.81
N ASN A 51 3.13 13.14 -2.17
CA ASN A 51 4.45 13.39 -2.77
C ASN A 51 5.23 12.10 -3.10
N TYR A 52 5.00 11.03 -2.35
CA TYR A 52 5.64 9.73 -2.56
C TYR A 52 4.92 8.90 -3.63
N LEU A 53 3.58 8.95 -3.64
CA LEU A 53 2.74 8.23 -4.60
C LEU A 53 2.77 8.89 -5.98
N PHE A 54 2.88 10.22 -6.03
CA PHE A 54 2.80 11.03 -7.23
C PHE A 54 3.98 12.00 -7.33
N PRO A 55 5.22 11.48 -7.48
CA PRO A 55 6.38 12.35 -7.67
C PRO A 55 6.24 13.15 -8.97
N THR A 56 6.79 14.36 -8.98
CA THR A 56 6.79 15.24 -10.15
C THR A 56 7.42 14.53 -11.35
N ARG A 57 6.68 14.46 -12.46
CA ARG A 57 7.19 13.89 -13.71
C ARG A 57 8.09 14.92 -14.42
N GLU A 58 9.19 14.44 -15.00
CA GLU A 58 10.09 15.26 -15.83
C GLU A 58 9.37 15.85 -17.05
N ASP A 59 8.34 15.15 -17.54
CA ASP A 59 7.51 15.56 -18.68
C ASP A 59 6.59 16.77 -18.40
N GLY A 60 6.56 17.30 -17.18
CA GLY A 60 5.68 18.41 -16.78
C GLY A 60 4.17 18.09 -16.78
N LYS A 61 3.80 16.83 -17.09
CA LYS A 61 2.41 16.34 -17.02
C LYS A 61 2.01 16.08 -15.57
N ASP A 62 0.72 16.26 -15.28
CA ASP A 62 0.14 15.97 -13.95
C ASP A 62 0.45 14.52 -13.52
N PRO A 63 1.12 14.32 -12.37
CA PRO A 63 1.55 13.00 -11.93
C PRO A 63 0.37 12.07 -11.59
N HIS A 64 -0.81 12.63 -11.32
CA HIS A 64 -2.05 11.86 -11.08
C HIS A 64 -2.65 11.30 -12.35
N LYS A 65 -2.31 11.82 -13.53
CA LYS A 65 -2.90 11.32 -14.78
C LYS A 65 -2.40 9.92 -15.10
N CYS A 66 -3.34 9.08 -15.49
CA CYS A 66 -3.04 7.75 -16.01
C CYS A 66 -2.22 7.88 -17.30
N PRO A 67 -1.02 7.28 -17.39
CA PRO A 67 -0.20 7.36 -18.60
C PRO A 67 -0.77 6.56 -19.78
N LYS A 68 -1.72 5.62 -19.53
CA LYS A 68 -2.31 4.77 -20.57
C LYS A 68 -3.48 5.42 -21.30
N CYS A 69 -4.37 6.12 -20.59
CA CYS A 69 -5.58 6.72 -21.18
C CYS A 69 -5.60 8.25 -21.14
N GLU A 70 -4.71 8.89 -20.38
CA GLU A 70 -4.59 10.35 -20.17
C GLU A 70 -5.83 11.10 -19.62
N ASP A 71 -7.00 10.48 -19.67
CA ASP A 71 -8.29 10.98 -19.19
C ASP A 71 -8.56 10.56 -17.73
N GLY A 72 -8.14 9.35 -17.35
CA GLY A 72 -8.32 8.83 -16.00
C GLY A 72 -7.25 9.31 -15.01
N GLN A 73 -7.59 9.27 -13.72
CA GLN A 73 -6.68 9.57 -12.62
C GLN A 73 -6.26 8.28 -11.90
N LEU A 74 -5.02 8.26 -11.41
CA LEU A 74 -4.48 7.21 -10.58
C LEU A 74 -4.87 7.45 -9.12
N SER A 75 -5.42 6.43 -8.47
CA SER A 75 -5.77 6.47 -7.05
C SER A 75 -5.20 5.25 -6.32
N LEU A 76 -4.98 5.39 -5.01
CA LEU A 76 -4.54 4.29 -4.16
C LEU A 76 -5.67 3.26 -3.99
N LYS A 77 -5.38 2.00 -4.30
CA LYS A 77 -6.30 0.87 -4.19
C LYS A 77 -5.62 -0.30 -3.48
N LEU A 78 -6.44 -1.16 -2.86
CA LEU A 78 -5.98 -2.39 -2.22
C LEU A 78 -6.39 -3.61 -3.05
N GLY A 79 -5.45 -4.51 -3.29
CA GLY A 79 -5.69 -5.77 -3.99
C GLY A 79 -5.11 -6.96 -3.23
N LYS A 80 -5.21 -8.15 -3.85
CA LYS A 80 -4.71 -9.40 -3.26
C LYS A 80 -3.22 -9.36 -2.90
N PHE A 81 -2.43 -8.64 -3.68
CA PHE A 81 -0.97 -8.55 -3.52
C PHE A 81 -0.53 -7.27 -2.78
N GLY A 82 -1.45 -6.60 -2.08
CA GLY A 82 -1.19 -5.35 -1.38
C GLY A 82 -1.67 -4.12 -2.13
N ALA A 83 -1.12 -2.96 -1.73
CA ALA A 83 -1.53 -1.66 -2.25
C ALA A 83 -0.90 -1.35 -3.61
N PHE A 84 -1.67 -0.73 -4.49
CA PHE A 84 -1.25 -0.34 -5.84
C PHE A 84 -1.98 0.94 -6.27
N LEU A 85 -1.43 1.68 -7.23
CA LEU A 85 -2.15 2.74 -7.91
C LEU A 85 -2.93 2.18 -9.09
N GLY A 86 -4.21 2.49 -9.19
CA GLY A 86 -5.07 2.04 -10.29
C GLY A 86 -5.79 3.21 -10.96
N CYS A 87 -6.09 3.07 -12.26
CA CYS A 87 -6.88 4.06 -12.99
C CYS A 87 -8.33 4.15 -12.46
N SER A 88 -8.89 5.36 -12.46
CA SER A 88 -10.30 5.66 -12.16
C SER A 88 -11.24 5.10 -13.23
N ASN A 89 -10.80 5.03 -14.48
CA ASN A 89 -11.61 4.62 -15.63
C ASN A 89 -11.69 3.09 -15.80
N TYR A 90 -11.43 2.31 -14.76
CA TYR A 90 -11.69 0.86 -14.80
C TYR A 90 -13.22 0.62 -14.91
N PRO A 91 -13.70 -0.29 -15.78
CA PRO A 91 -12.96 -1.34 -16.49
C PRO A 91 -12.34 -0.94 -17.84
N GLU A 92 -12.69 0.22 -18.40
CA GLU A 92 -12.21 0.69 -19.72
C GLU A 92 -10.68 0.88 -19.77
N CYS A 93 -10.08 1.26 -18.64
CA CYS A 93 -8.63 1.34 -18.49
C CYS A 93 -8.15 0.47 -17.33
N ASN A 94 -7.41 -0.59 -17.65
CA ASN A 94 -6.85 -1.56 -16.68
C ASN A 94 -5.43 -1.23 -16.22
N PHE A 95 -4.98 0.02 -16.38
CA PHE A 95 -3.63 0.41 -15.95
C PHE A 95 -3.49 0.35 -14.42
N THR A 96 -2.42 -0.30 -13.95
CA THR A 96 -2.06 -0.40 -12.53
C THR A 96 -0.55 -0.23 -12.35
N ARG A 97 -0.15 0.29 -11.18
CA ARG A 97 1.25 0.44 -10.77
C ARG A 97 1.43 -0.07 -9.33
N PRO A 98 2.22 -1.13 -9.08
CA PRO A 98 2.47 -1.62 -7.73
C PRO A 98 3.29 -0.61 -6.91
N LEU A 99 3.10 -0.59 -5.58
CA LEU A 99 3.88 0.25 -4.66
C LEU A 99 5.05 -0.47 -4.00
N VAL A 100 4.99 -1.80 -3.92
CA VAL A 100 6.03 -2.63 -3.34
C VAL A 100 6.73 -3.33 -4.49
N ALA A 101 8.04 -3.10 -4.65
CA ALA A 101 8.86 -3.95 -5.49
C ALA A 101 8.95 -5.31 -4.78
N ASN A 102 8.38 -6.36 -5.36
CA ASN A 102 8.66 -7.70 -4.87
C ASN A 102 10.17 -7.93 -5.00
N GLU A 103 10.82 -8.38 -3.93
CA GLU A 103 12.26 -8.69 -3.89
C GLU A 103 12.68 -9.81 -4.87
N ASN A 104 11.72 -10.41 -5.57
CA ASN A 104 11.94 -11.12 -6.82
C ASN A 104 11.56 -10.19 -7.97
N GLY A 105 12.52 -9.35 -8.39
CA GLY A 105 12.43 -8.34 -9.43
C GLY A 105 11.69 -8.79 -10.70
N SER A 106 10.37 -8.79 -10.61
CA SER A 106 9.50 -8.53 -11.72
C SER A 106 9.12 -7.07 -11.55
N ASP A 107 9.99 -6.22 -12.08
CA ASP A 107 9.48 -5.06 -12.80
C ASP A 107 8.29 -5.58 -13.61
N SER A 108 7.15 -4.91 -13.50
CA SER A 108 6.13 -5.05 -14.53
C SER A 108 6.69 -4.43 -15.82
N GLU A 109 7.68 -5.08 -16.42
CA GLU A 109 8.10 -5.02 -17.82
C GLU A 109 6.99 -5.64 -18.67
N LEU A 110 5.79 -5.06 -18.60
CA LEU A 110 4.73 -5.41 -19.54
C LEU A 110 4.48 -4.30 -20.58
N ASP A 111 5.25 -3.21 -20.57
CA ASP A 111 5.18 -2.22 -21.66
C ASP A 111 6.41 -1.29 -21.79
N ALA A 112 7.62 -1.82 -21.63
CA ALA A 112 8.79 -1.18 -22.19
C ALA A 112 9.41 -2.22 -23.12
N GLY A 113 9.47 -1.92 -24.43
CA GLY A 113 10.05 -2.80 -25.45
C GLY A 113 11.48 -3.24 -25.11
N PRO A 114 12.14 -4.01 -26.00
CA PRO A 114 13.43 -4.64 -25.70
C PRO A 114 14.43 -3.64 -25.11
N LYS A 115 14.81 -3.86 -23.84
CA LYS A 115 15.74 -3.03 -23.10
C LYS A 115 17.17 -3.40 -23.49
N VAL A 116 17.85 -2.52 -24.21
CA VAL A 116 19.26 -2.69 -24.58
C VAL A 116 20.12 -2.53 -23.32
N LEU A 117 20.75 -3.62 -22.89
CA LEU A 117 21.50 -3.69 -21.64
C LEU A 117 22.96 -3.20 -21.76
N GLY A 118 23.40 -2.87 -22.97
CA GLY A 118 24.69 -2.27 -23.24
C GLY A 118 25.16 -2.57 -24.66
N VAL A 119 26.10 -1.76 -25.16
CA VAL A 119 26.71 -1.96 -26.48
C VAL A 119 28.05 -2.65 -26.29
N ASP A 120 28.29 -3.73 -27.04
CA ASP A 120 29.55 -4.46 -27.04
C ASP A 120 30.71 -3.55 -27.48
N LYS A 121 31.77 -3.46 -26.67
CA LYS A 121 32.87 -2.50 -26.91
C LYS A 121 33.77 -2.85 -28.10
N GLU A 122 33.77 -4.09 -28.58
CA GLU A 122 34.59 -4.52 -29.70
C GLU A 122 33.81 -4.55 -31.02
N THR A 123 32.51 -4.80 -30.96
CA THR A 123 31.67 -5.04 -32.14
C THR A 123 30.57 -3.98 -32.35
N GLY A 124 30.32 -3.11 -31.37
CA GLY A 124 29.42 -1.96 -31.50
C GLY A 124 27.95 -2.31 -31.70
N LYS A 125 27.54 -3.55 -31.38
CA LYS A 125 26.14 -3.99 -31.47
C LYS A 125 25.45 -3.87 -30.12
N GLU A 126 24.17 -3.52 -30.18
CA GLU A 126 23.20 -3.51 -29.07
C GLU A 126 22.95 -4.92 -28.51
#